data_AF-A0A7C6MXD5-F1
#
_entry.id   AF-A0A7C6MXD5-F1
#
_cell.length_a   1.000
_cell.length_b   1.000
_cell.length_c   1.000
_cell.angle_alpha   90.00
_cell.angle_beta   90.00
_cell.angle_gamma   90.00
#
_symmetry.space_group_name_H-M   'P 1'
#
loop_
_entity.id
_entity.type
_entity.pdbx_description
1 polymer ?
#
loop_
_entity_poly.entity_id
_entity_poly.type
_entity_poly.pdbx_seq_one_letter_code
_entity_poly.pdbx_strand_id
1 'polypeptide(L)'
;MLRRNCAGGVVFFDDKVFILKNDKGEWVLPKGVIRKGYLPNEVAQKRVKHETGITAQIVSSIGETCYEFYSYSRQRPVCNEILWYLMEAKNGEFKINKEEGFEDGGFFSIEDAVEKITYSQDKSLVRLSYKRYKDYKDYNYEIEENTSQGEKKLSTL
;
A
#
# COMPACT_ATOMS: atom_id res chain seq x y z
N MET A 1 -8.58 -12.49 -23.59
CA MET A 1 -7.81 -12.02 -22.41
C MET A 1 -8.74 -11.92 -21.23
N LEU A 2 -8.39 -12.54 -20.09
CA LEU A 2 -9.17 -12.44 -18.85
C LEU A 2 -8.75 -11.15 -18.11
N ARG A 3 -9.69 -10.25 -17.79
CA ARG A 3 -9.41 -9.07 -16.96
C ARG A 3 -9.72 -9.36 -15.49
N ARG A 4 -8.88 -8.86 -14.58
CA ARG A 4 -9.07 -8.94 -13.13
C ARG A 4 -8.92 -7.56 -12.53
N ASN A 5 -10.00 -7.08 -11.94
CA ASN A 5 -9.99 -5.82 -11.20
C ASN A 5 -9.52 -6.11 -9.77
N CYS A 6 -8.48 -5.42 -9.35
CA CYS A 6 -7.86 -5.57 -8.05
C CYS A 6 -7.79 -4.22 -7.33
N ALA A 7 -7.64 -4.27 -6.02
CA ALA A 7 -7.30 -3.11 -5.22
C ALA A 7 -6.17 -3.47 -4.24
N GLY A 8 -5.32 -2.49 -3.95
CA GLY A 8 -4.15 -2.67 -3.09
C GLY A 8 -3.74 -1.41 -2.35
N GLY A 9 -2.79 -1.56 -1.43
CA GLY A 9 -2.29 -0.48 -0.60
C GLY A 9 -0.79 -0.26 -0.75
N VAL A 10 -0.38 0.99 -0.87
CA VAL A 10 1.01 1.41 -0.62
C VAL A 10 1.06 1.90 0.82
N VAL A 11 1.62 1.06 1.70
CA VAL A 11 1.49 1.23 3.15
C VAL A 11 2.78 1.79 3.71
N PHE A 12 2.69 2.96 4.35
CA PHE A 12 3.81 3.61 5.02
C PHE A 12 3.71 3.48 6.54
N PHE A 13 4.86 3.40 7.18
CA PHE A 13 5.04 3.61 8.62
C PHE A 13 6.32 4.42 8.78
N ASP A 14 6.22 5.60 9.40
CA ASP A 14 7.25 6.64 9.34
C ASP A 14 7.71 6.86 7.88
N ASP A 15 9.01 6.97 7.62
CA ASP A 15 9.57 7.15 6.27
C ASP A 15 9.87 5.80 5.55
N LYS A 16 9.18 4.72 5.94
CA LYS A 16 9.36 3.39 5.35
C LYS A 16 8.09 2.87 4.68
N VAL A 17 8.26 2.11 3.61
CA VAL A 17 7.16 1.46 2.87
C VAL A 17 7.18 -0.05 3.07
N PHE A 18 5.99 -0.64 3.17
CA PHE A 18 5.85 -2.09 3.27
C PHE A 18 5.84 -2.75 1.89
N ILE A 19 6.68 -3.77 1.73
CA ILE A 19 6.65 -4.70 0.59
C ILE A 19 6.76 -6.14 1.08
N LEU A 20 6.26 -7.08 0.28
CA LEU A 20 6.28 -8.51 0.58
C LEU A 20 6.73 -9.33 -0.63
N LYS A 21 7.33 -10.48 -0.35
CA LYS A 21 7.88 -11.41 -1.34
C LYS A 21 6.90 -12.56 -1.56
N ASN A 22 6.47 -12.75 -2.80
CA ASN A 22 5.57 -13.85 -3.17
C ASN A 22 6.30 -15.19 -3.36
N ASP A 23 5.55 -16.24 -3.65
CA ASP A 23 6.00 -17.62 -3.90
C ASP A 23 6.88 -17.79 -5.16
N LYS A 24 6.96 -16.76 -6.01
CA LYS A 24 7.86 -16.70 -7.17
C LYS A 24 9.14 -15.93 -6.87
N GLY A 25 9.30 -15.47 -5.64
CA GLY A 25 10.40 -14.65 -5.20
C GLY A 25 10.36 -13.20 -5.66
N GLU A 26 9.21 -12.71 -6.14
CA GLU A 26 9.01 -11.35 -6.58
C GLU A 26 8.61 -10.45 -5.40
N TRP A 27 9.22 -9.28 -5.30
CA TRP A 27 8.87 -8.26 -4.32
C TRP A 27 7.78 -7.35 -4.87
N VAL A 28 6.66 -7.33 -4.19
CA VAL A 28 5.42 -6.68 -4.63
C VAL A 28 4.78 -5.88 -3.49
N LEU A 29 3.73 -5.14 -3.84
CA LEU A 29 2.84 -4.47 -2.90
C LEU A 29 1.60 -5.34 -2.60
N PRO A 30 0.99 -5.21 -1.40
CA PRO A 30 -0.18 -6.00 -1.01
C PRO A 30 -1.43 -5.60 -1.79
N LYS A 31 -2.13 -6.60 -2.37
CA LYS A 31 -3.28 -6.38 -3.27
C LYS A 31 -4.09 -7.65 -3.47
N GLY A 32 -5.38 -7.49 -3.76
CA GLY A 32 -6.22 -8.62 -4.14
C GLY A 32 -7.40 -8.26 -5.04
N VAL A 33 -8.10 -9.31 -5.49
CA VAL A 33 -9.21 -9.19 -6.44
C VAL A 33 -10.42 -8.55 -5.78
N ILE A 34 -11.04 -7.59 -6.48
CA ILE A 34 -12.32 -7.01 -6.12
C ILE A 34 -13.41 -8.00 -6.53
N ARG A 35 -14.12 -8.57 -5.54
CA ARG A 35 -15.28 -9.44 -5.78
C ARG A 35 -16.55 -8.60 -5.96
N LYS A 36 -17.56 -9.16 -6.63
CA LYS A 36 -18.84 -8.49 -6.88
C LYS A 36 -19.46 -7.99 -5.56
N GLY A 37 -19.86 -6.72 -5.55
CA GLY A 37 -20.50 -6.08 -4.39
C GLY A 37 -19.55 -5.49 -3.34
N TYR A 38 -18.23 -5.60 -3.52
CA TYR A 38 -17.26 -4.99 -2.61
C TYR A 38 -16.72 -3.68 -3.16
N LEU A 39 -16.54 -2.68 -2.28
CA LEU A 39 -15.93 -1.41 -2.65
C LEU A 39 -14.40 -1.57 -2.75
N PRO A 40 -13.74 -0.93 -3.73
CA PRO A 40 -12.29 -1.10 -3.94
C PRO A 40 -11.43 -0.70 -2.73
N ASN A 41 -11.78 0.39 -2.05
CA ASN A 41 -11.08 0.86 -0.84
C ASN A 41 -11.16 -0.17 0.31
N GLU A 42 -12.34 -0.75 0.55
CA GLU A 42 -12.53 -1.79 1.55
C GLU A 42 -11.73 -3.06 1.21
N VAL A 43 -11.69 -3.44 -0.07
CA VAL A 43 -10.89 -4.57 -0.54
C VAL A 43 -9.41 -4.30 -0.29
N ALA A 44 -8.91 -3.11 -0.62
CA ALA A 44 -7.52 -2.75 -0.39
C ALA A 44 -7.14 -2.89 1.08
N GLN A 45 -7.92 -2.33 2.01
CA GLN A 45 -7.66 -2.42 3.45
C GLN A 45 -7.73 -3.87 3.96
N LYS A 46 -8.76 -4.63 3.53
CA LYS A 46 -8.91 -6.04 3.92
C LYS A 46 -7.75 -6.89 3.42
N ARG A 47 -7.25 -6.65 2.19
CA ARG A 47 -6.13 -7.39 1.62
C ARG A 47 -4.82 -7.03 2.28
N VAL A 48 -4.54 -5.76 2.54
CA VAL A 48 -3.39 -5.34 3.38
C VAL A 48 -3.43 -6.11 4.70
N LYS A 49 -4.54 -6.03 5.45
CA LYS A 49 -4.65 -6.71 6.74
C LYS A 49 -4.47 -8.22 6.63
N HIS A 50 -5.05 -8.85 5.61
CA HIS A 50 -5.01 -10.30 5.42
C HIS A 50 -3.64 -10.83 4.99
N GLU A 51 -2.92 -10.10 4.15
CA GLU A 51 -1.64 -10.53 3.60
C GLU A 51 -0.47 -10.21 4.53
N THR A 52 -0.57 -9.10 5.26
CA THR A 52 0.56 -8.54 6.02
C THR A 52 0.30 -8.45 7.52
N GLY A 53 -0.93 -8.66 7.98
CA GLY A 53 -1.31 -8.42 9.38
C GLY A 53 -1.39 -6.94 9.77
N ILE A 54 -1.06 -6.00 8.87
CA ILE A 54 -1.00 -4.58 9.17
C ILE A 54 -2.40 -3.96 9.20
N THR A 55 -2.69 -3.18 10.24
CA THR A 55 -3.87 -2.32 10.27
C THR A 55 -3.47 -0.93 9.77
N ALA A 56 -3.96 -0.55 8.59
CA ALA A 56 -3.64 0.73 7.97
C ALA A 56 -4.90 1.54 7.62
N GLN A 57 -4.79 2.86 7.71
CA GLN A 57 -5.83 3.81 7.32
C GLN A 57 -5.54 4.34 5.91
N ILE A 58 -6.59 4.50 5.10
CA ILE A 58 -6.46 5.12 3.79
C ILE A 58 -6.31 6.63 3.98
N VAL A 59 -5.26 7.18 3.38
CA VAL A 59 -5.03 8.63 3.28
C VAL A 59 -5.70 9.16 2.00
N SER A 60 -5.43 8.53 0.86
CA SER A 60 -5.98 8.92 -0.44
C SER A 60 -5.85 7.81 -1.50
N SER A 61 -6.54 7.97 -2.63
CA SER A 61 -6.26 7.18 -3.84
C SER A 61 -4.98 7.70 -4.51
N ILE A 62 -4.10 6.81 -4.99
CA ILE A 62 -2.81 7.23 -5.54
C ILE A 62 -2.68 7.01 -7.06
N GLY A 63 -3.42 6.07 -7.62
CA GLY A 63 -3.42 5.79 -9.06
C GLY A 63 -3.71 4.32 -9.36
N GLU A 64 -3.41 3.92 -10.60
CA GLU A 64 -3.66 2.57 -11.11
C GLU A 64 -2.40 2.01 -11.77
N THR A 65 -2.21 0.69 -11.69
CA THR A 65 -1.23 -0.03 -12.51
C THR A 65 -1.90 -1.17 -13.26
N CYS A 66 -1.30 -1.58 -14.38
CA CYS A 66 -1.83 -2.65 -15.21
C CYS A 66 -0.69 -3.53 -15.71
N TYR A 67 -0.82 -4.84 -15.56
CA TYR A 67 0.13 -5.79 -16.15
C TYR A 67 -0.53 -7.04 -16.66
N GLU A 68 0.12 -7.65 -17.65
CA GLU A 68 -0.33 -8.87 -18.29
C GLU A 68 0.62 -10.02 -17.97
N PHE A 69 0.06 -11.21 -17.79
CA PHE A 69 0.82 -12.45 -17.67
C PHE A 69 0.03 -13.62 -18.24
N TYR A 70 0.73 -14.68 -18.64
CA TYR A 70 0.07 -15.90 -19.08
C TYR A 70 -0.24 -16.81 -17.89
N SER A 71 -1.52 -17.15 -17.69
CA SER A 71 -1.92 -18.10 -16.64
C SER A 71 -1.88 -19.51 -17.20
N TYR A 72 -0.85 -20.28 -16.83
CA TYR A 72 -0.70 -21.68 -17.25
C TYR A 72 -1.89 -22.55 -16.83
N SER A 73 -2.38 -22.41 -15.60
CA SER A 73 -3.53 -23.18 -15.11
C SER A 73 -4.85 -22.89 -15.85
N ARG A 74 -4.99 -21.70 -16.46
CA ARG A 74 -6.19 -21.30 -17.22
C ARG A 74 -5.97 -21.30 -18.74
N GLN A 75 -4.76 -21.62 -19.18
CA GLN A 75 -4.30 -21.58 -20.57
C GLN A 75 -4.73 -20.31 -21.33
N ARG A 76 -4.59 -19.14 -20.69
CA ARG A 76 -4.98 -17.86 -21.29
C ARG A 76 -4.22 -16.67 -20.71
N PRO A 77 -4.04 -15.57 -21.47
CA PRO A 77 -3.50 -14.32 -20.93
C PRO A 77 -4.48 -13.68 -19.94
N VAL A 78 -3.92 -13.15 -18.87
CA VAL A 78 -4.61 -12.44 -17.79
C VAL A 78 -4.04 -11.04 -17.69
N CYS A 79 -4.91 -10.04 -17.65
CA CYS A 79 -4.61 -8.63 -17.42
C CYS A 79 -5.11 -8.25 -16.03
N ASN A 80 -4.21 -7.90 -15.13
CA ASN A 80 -4.54 -7.38 -13.82
C ASN A 80 -4.54 -5.86 -13.87
N GLU A 81 -5.69 -5.26 -13.55
CA GLU A 81 -5.86 -3.82 -13.34
C GLU A 81 -5.97 -3.58 -11.84
N ILE A 82 -5.12 -2.73 -11.27
CA ILE A 82 -5.02 -2.55 -9.83
C ILE A 82 -5.23 -1.09 -9.48
N LEU A 83 -6.26 -0.81 -8.68
CA LEU A 83 -6.45 0.49 -8.04
C LEU A 83 -5.67 0.55 -6.73
N TRP A 84 -4.87 1.59 -6.57
CA TRP A 84 -3.98 1.75 -5.43
C TRP A 84 -4.43 2.87 -4.49
N TYR A 85 -4.26 2.62 -3.20
CA TYR A 85 -4.50 3.58 -2.14
C TYR A 85 -3.20 3.82 -1.37
N LEU A 86 -2.91 5.10 -1.09
CA LEU A 86 -1.91 5.49 -0.11
C LEU A 86 -2.47 5.22 1.28
N MET A 87 -1.70 4.51 2.12
CA MET A 87 -2.12 4.15 3.46
C MET A 87 -1.05 4.42 4.50
N GLU A 88 -1.48 4.74 5.71
CA GLU A 88 -0.63 4.92 6.90
C GLU A 88 -0.93 3.80 7.90
N ALA A 89 0.10 3.06 8.28
CA ALA A 89 0.02 2.03 9.31
C ALA A 89 0.06 2.64 10.71
N LYS A 90 -0.66 2.03 11.66
CA LYS A 90 -0.66 2.50 13.06
C LYS A 90 0.65 2.24 13.79
N ASN A 91 1.37 1.19 13.40
CA ASN A 91 2.64 0.78 13.98
C ASN A 91 3.44 -0.02 12.93
N GLY A 92 4.69 -0.36 13.26
CA GLY A 92 5.58 -1.15 12.40
C GLY A 92 5.39 -2.68 12.51
N GLU A 93 4.35 -3.16 13.21
CA GLU A 93 4.13 -4.58 13.40
C GLU A 93 3.48 -5.21 12.16
N PHE A 94 3.95 -6.39 11.78
CA PHE A 94 3.40 -7.14 10.67
C PHE A 94 3.53 -8.66 10.91
N LYS A 95 2.69 -9.42 10.23
CA LYS A 95 2.73 -10.87 10.15
C LYS A 95 2.37 -11.30 8.74
N ILE A 96 3.37 -11.75 7.99
CA ILE A 96 3.19 -12.26 6.64
C ILE A 96 2.31 -13.50 6.63
N ASN A 97 1.32 -13.52 5.76
CA ASN A 97 0.42 -14.65 5.60
C ASN A 97 1.04 -15.71 4.68
N LYS A 98 1.69 -16.70 5.31
CA LYS A 98 2.30 -17.84 4.62
C LYS A 98 1.29 -18.76 3.92
N GLU A 99 0.02 -18.77 4.33
CA GLU A 99 -1.02 -19.59 3.70
C GLU A 99 -1.35 -19.11 2.28
N GLU A 100 -1.17 -17.81 2.00
CA GLU A 100 -1.30 -17.23 0.65
C GLU A 100 0.00 -17.35 -0.16
N GLY A 101 1.03 -18.03 0.37
CA GLY A 101 2.29 -18.27 -0.33
C GLY A 101 3.33 -17.15 -0.19
N PHE A 102 3.12 -16.17 0.69
CA PHE A 102 4.13 -15.14 0.91
C PHE A 102 5.28 -15.66 1.78
N GLU A 103 6.51 -15.44 1.31
CA GLU A 103 7.72 -15.97 1.92
C GLU A 103 8.33 -15.02 2.96
N ASP A 104 8.26 -13.73 2.67
CA ASP A 104 8.94 -12.67 3.43
C ASP A 104 8.23 -11.32 3.26
N GLY A 105 8.58 -10.33 4.08
CA GLY A 105 8.16 -8.95 3.92
C GLY A 105 8.59 -8.06 5.07
N GLY A 106 8.43 -6.76 4.90
CA GLY A 106 8.87 -5.80 5.89
C GLY A 106 8.72 -4.36 5.44
N PHE A 107 8.97 -3.45 6.38
CA PHE A 107 9.10 -2.02 6.13
C PHE A 107 10.54 -1.69 5.76
N PHE A 108 10.74 -1.11 4.57
CA PHE A 108 12.04 -0.73 4.03
C PHE A 108 12.10 0.78 3.78
N SER A 109 13.30 1.35 3.75
CA SER A 109 13.48 2.69 3.19
C SER A 109 12.99 2.72 1.74
N ILE A 110 12.72 3.91 1.23
CA ILE A 110 12.18 4.07 -0.13
C ILE A 110 13.21 3.62 -1.16
N GLU A 111 14.49 3.91 -0.90
CA GLU A 111 15.62 3.50 -1.71
C GLU A 111 15.70 1.97 -1.77
N ASP A 112 15.74 1.30 -0.63
CA ASP A 112 15.84 -0.16 -0.55
C ASP A 112 14.62 -0.84 -1.16
N ALA A 113 13.42 -0.32 -0.91
CA ALA A 113 12.18 -0.86 -1.44
C ALA A 113 12.18 -0.79 -2.97
N VAL A 114 12.56 0.35 -3.55
CA VAL A 114 12.63 0.55 -5.00
C VAL A 114 13.68 -0.34 -5.65
N GLU A 115 14.79 -0.62 -4.98
CA GLU A 115 15.78 -1.59 -5.48
C GLU A 115 15.20 -3.01 -5.49
N LYS A 116 14.51 -3.42 -4.42
CA LYS A 116 13.95 -4.76 -4.25
C LYS A 116 12.76 -5.06 -5.15
N ILE A 117 11.83 -4.11 -5.30
CA ILE A 117 10.57 -4.30 -6.04
C ILE A 117 10.86 -4.83 -7.44
N THR A 118 10.10 -5.83 -7.87
CA THR A 118 10.35 -6.51 -9.14
C THR A 118 9.87 -5.67 -10.34
N TYR A 119 8.72 -5.02 -10.23
CA TYR A 119 8.08 -4.35 -11.37
C TYR A 119 8.35 -2.84 -11.37
N SER A 120 8.80 -2.29 -12.51
CA SER A 120 9.17 -0.88 -12.65
C SER A 120 8.01 0.09 -12.39
N GLN A 121 6.78 -0.29 -12.76
CA GLN A 121 5.58 0.51 -12.49
C GLN A 121 5.32 0.65 -10.98
N ASP A 122 5.55 -0.41 -10.20
CA ASP A 122 5.37 -0.40 -8.75
C ASP A 122 6.46 0.45 -8.08
N LYS A 123 7.69 0.48 -8.63
CA LYS A 123 8.76 1.41 -8.19
C LYS A 123 8.34 2.86 -8.33
N SER A 124 7.81 3.22 -9.51
CA SER A 124 7.31 4.57 -9.80
C SER A 124 6.13 4.93 -8.91
N LEU A 125 5.22 3.98 -8.68
CA LEU A 125 4.09 4.14 -7.78
C LEU A 125 4.55 4.42 -6.35
N VAL A 126 5.52 3.67 -5.82
CA VAL A 126 6.06 3.87 -4.47
C VAL A 126 6.68 5.26 -4.31
N ARG A 127 7.49 5.71 -5.27
CA ARG A 127 8.09 7.06 -5.25
C ARG A 127 7.02 8.16 -5.24
N LEU A 128 6.01 8.04 -6.11
CA LEU A 128 4.89 8.98 -6.16
C LEU A 128 4.09 8.98 -4.85
N SER A 129 3.86 7.80 -4.29
CA SER A 129 3.15 7.61 -3.02
C SER A 129 3.90 8.25 -1.87
N TYR A 130 5.22 8.07 -1.82
CA TYR A 130 6.06 8.63 -0.76
C TYR A 130 6.05 10.16 -0.79
N LYS A 131 6.17 10.77 -1.97
CA LYS A 131 6.06 12.24 -2.10
C LYS A 131 4.75 12.76 -1.52
N ARG A 132 3.61 12.19 -1.93
CA ARG A 132 2.29 12.57 -1.42
C ARG A 132 2.11 12.27 0.07
N TYR A 133 2.76 11.22 0.56
CA TYR A 133 2.75 10.90 1.98
C TYR A 133 3.49 11.96 2.79
N LYS A 134 4.66 12.43 2.34
CA LYS A 134 5.37 13.55 2.99
C LYS A 134 4.53 14.83 2.98
N ASP A 135 3.95 15.19 1.83
CA ASP A 135 3.06 16.36 1.73
C ASP A 135 1.89 16.28 2.74
N TYR A 136 1.30 15.08 2.91
CA TYR A 136 0.25 14.83 3.90
C TYR A 136 0.73 14.94 5.36
N LYS A 137 1.92 14.41 5.68
CA LYS A 137 2.49 14.49 7.04
C LYS A 137 2.86 15.93 7.41
N ASP A 138 3.42 16.69 6.48
CA ASP A 138 3.80 18.09 6.68
C ASP A 138 2.54 18.93 6.96
N TYR A 139 1.46 18.73 6.18
CA TYR A 139 0.18 19.41 6.40
C TYR A 139 -0.44 19.10 7.77
N ASN A 140 -0.41 17.85 8.21
CA ASN A 140 -0.95 17.47 9.52
C ASN A 140 -0.13 18.07 10.68
N TYR A 141 1.20 18.11 10.54
CA TYR A 141 2.08 18.71 11.54
C TYR A 141 1.78 20.22 11.72
N GLU A 142 1.60 20.95 10.61
CA GLU A 142 1.22 22.36 10.64
C GLU A 142 -0.12 22.59 11.37
N ILE A 143 -1.12 21.72 11.19
CA ILE A 143 -2.40 21.82 11.89
C ILE A 143 -2.25 21.57 13.39
N GLU A 144 -1.48 20.56 13.78
CA GLU A 144 -1.28 20.19 15.19
C GLU A 144 -0.54 21.30 15.96
N GLU A 145 0.48 21.91 15.36
CA GLU A 145 1.20 23.05 15.96
C GLU A 145 0.28 24.27 16.14
N ASN A 146 -0.50 24.61 15.12
CA ASN A 146 -1.41 25.75 15.17
C ASN A 146 -2.54 25.56 16.19
N THR A 147 -3.07 24.33 16.33
CA THR A 147 -4.09 24.00 17.32
C THR A 147 -3.52 24.06 18.75
N SER A 148 -2.32 23.52 18.96
CA SER A 148 -1.64 23.52 20.26
C SER A 148 -1.25 24.92 20.75
N GLN A 149 -0.92 25.84 19.83
CA GLN A 149 -0.67 27.25 20.16
C GLN A 149 -1.95 28.03 20.48
N GLY A 150 -3.06 27.70 19.81
CA GLY A 150 -4.39 28.28 20.08
C GLY A 150 -4.91 27.95 21.48
N GLU A 151 -4.82 26.69 21.90
CA GLU A 151 -5.30 26.24 23.22
C GLU A 151 -4.50 26.84 24.39
N LYS A 152 -3.17 26.98 24.25
CA LYS A 152 -2.33 27.66 25.26
C LYS A 152 -2.70 29.14 25.44
N LYS A 153 -3.20 29.80 24.40
CA LYS A 153 -3.62 31.21 24.46
C LYS A 153 -4.95 31.40 25.21
N LEU A 154 -5.83 30.41 25.15
CA LEU A 154 -7.12 30.39 25.87
C LEU A 154 -6.98 29.99 27.35
N SER A 155 -5.98 29.18 27.72
CA SER A 155 -5.75 28.77 29.11
C SER A 155 -5.00 29.81 29.97
N THR A 156 -4.60 30.94 29.37
CA THR A 156 -3.82 32.02 30.04
C THR A 156 -4.66 33.31 30.21
N LEU A 157 -5.96 33.25 29.89
CA LEU A 157 -6.98 34.28 30.14
C LEU A 157 -7.91 33.83 31.26
#